data_AF-A0A182JRP0-F1
#
_entry.id   AF-A0A182JRP0-F1
#
_cell.length_a   1.000
_cell.length_b   1.000
_cell.length_c   1.000
_cell.angle_alpha   90.00
_cell.angle_beta   90.00
_cell.angle_gamma   90.00
#
_symmetry.space_group_name_H-M   'P 1'
#
loop_
_entity.id
_entity.type
_entity.pdbx_description
1 polymer ?
#
loop_
_entity_poly.entity_id
_entity_poly.type
_entity_poly.pdbx_seq_one_letter_code
_entity_poly.pdbx_strand_id
1 'polypeptide(L)'
;MSNRRKKTDRHDHETLLPPVDFDEEKHEKSDLRDDWGNIAILFFLYLLQGIPIGLASAIPMLLQNRGASYKQQGEFSFAHWPFSLKLLWAPIVDSLFWKRFGRRKSWLIPTQYLIGIFMLILSLHVNRWLGAETNGTEDQSIEQNSTLNIPLLTVIFFMLNFLAATQDIAVDGWALTMLKRCNVGHASTCNSVGQTAGYFLGYVAFMALESAEFCNSYLRSEPAPEGLVNLSGYLWFWGLVFLVTTTLVALGKRELSPSIDRGHEEHLELDIKQTYRLLVDIMKMKPILTLVAILLTAKAGFAACDAVTSLKLIDAGVPKDKLALLVVPLVPLQIVLPLAISKYTAGTRPMEVYLKAIPYRIGLTLAAAGIVWITPAIIRDHHVPYYYYILLLTNYGLYQIALYSMFVAVMAFFARVSDPSVGGTYMTLLNTLSNLGGNWPTTVVLWLVDYLTWKRCSNADDNDCSNGALKDACSGGGGKCTITIDGYYIEIFVCLVYGLAWYRWGTGKIRQLQELPLKAWRVARRVPRTHSS
;
A
#
# COMPACT_ATOMS: atom_id res chain seq x y z
N MET A 1 -20.44 17.88 73.33
CA MET A 1 -21.64 17.42 72.60
C MET A 1 -21.87 18.31 71.39
N SER A 2 -22.05 17.68 70.23
CA SER A 2 -22.55 18.21 68.94
C SER A 2 -21.70 19.24 68.18
N ASN A 3 -20.92 18.71 67.23
CA ASN A 3 -20.20 19.43 66.19
C ASN A 3 -21.08 19.42 64.91
N ARG A 4 -21.61 20.58 64.50
CA ARG A 4 -22.50 20.71 63.32
C ARG A 4 -21.67 20.99 62.07
N ARG A 5 -21.25 19.93 61.35
CA ARG A 5 -20.61 20.04 60.03
C ARG A 5 -21.62 20.49 58.97
N LYS A 6 -21.41 21.66 58.37
CA LYS A 6 -22.05 22.10 57.11
C LYS A 6 -21.69 21.10 56.00
N LYS A 7 -22.70 20.50 55.39
CA LYS A 7 -22.62 19.88 54.06
C LYS A 7 -22.48 21.00 53.04
N THR A 8 -21.39 21.01 52.30
CA THR A 8 -21.26 21.79 51.06
C THR A 8 -21.56 20.83 49.91
N ASP A 9 -22.71 21.00 49.27
CA ASP A 9 -23.00 20.40 47.98
C ASP A 9 -22.00 20.92 46.95
N ARG A 10 -21.22 20.02 46.35
CA ARG A 10 -20.37 20.32 45.20
C ARG A 10 -21.17 19.99 43.95
N HIS A 11 -21.75 21.03 43.34
CA HIS A 11 -22.17 20.94 41.94
C HIS A 11 -20.92 20.82 41.05
N ASP A 12 -20.85 19.73 40.30
CA ASP A 12 -19.89 19.54 39.21
C ASP A 12 -20.24 20.52 38.09
N HIS A 13 -19.66 21.73 38.13
CA HIS A 13 -19.62 22.59 36.96
C HIS A 13 -18.51 22.08 36.03
N GLU A 14 -18.92 21.44 34.92
CA GLU A 14 -18.11 21.36 33.71
C GLU A 14 -17.69 22.77 33.31
N THR A 15 -16.42 23.14 33.55
CA THR A 15 -15.82 24.31 32.93
C THR A 15 -15.57 23.99 31.47
N LEU A 16 -16.61 24.19 30.66
CA LEU A 16 -16.45 24.43 29.24
C LEU A 16 -15.50 25.63 29.10
N LEU A 17 -14.42 25.47 28.33
CA LEU A 17 -13.63 26.61 27.89
C LEU A 17 -14.60 27.63 27.26
N PRO A 18 -14.40 28.95 27.50
CA PRO A 18 -15.14 29.94 26.74
C PRO A 18 -14.96 29.64 25.24
N PRO A 19 -15.98 29.89 24.40
CA PRO A 19 -15.81 29.79 22.96
C PRO A 19 -14.60 30.64 22.61
N VAL A 20 -13.62 30.03 21.94
CA VAL A 20 -12.59 30.81 21.26
C VAL A 20 -13.36 31.66 20.26
N ASP A 21 -13.41 32.97 20.50
CA ASP A 21 -13.97 33.92 19.54
C ASP A 21 -13.24 33.70 18.23
N PHE A 22 -13.99 33.24 17.22
CA PHE A 22 -13.52 33.02 15.86
C PHE A 22 -13.40 34.36 15.11
N ASP A 23 -12.76 35.34 15.74
CA ASP A 23 -12.43 36.59 15.07
C ASP A 23 -11.07 36.43 14.38
N GLU A 24 -11.16 36.22 13.07
CA GLU A 24 -10.11 36.37 12.07
C GLU A 24 -8.80 35.58 12.32
N GLU A 25 -8.83 34.27 12.03
CA GLU A 25 -7.62 33.64 11.50
C GLU A 25 -7.22 34.41 10.23
N LYS A 26 -6.22 35.29 10.34
CA LYS A 26 -5.46 35.75 9.18
C LYS A 26 -5.01 34.49 8.44
N HIS A 27 -5.71 34.15 7.36
CA HIS A 27 -5.24 33.17 6.40
C HIS A 27 -3.90 33.69 5.86
N GLU A 28 -2.79 33.28 6.49
CA GLU A 28 -1.46 33.40 5.91
C GLU A 28 -1.54 32.79 4.51
N LYS A 29 -1.33 33.61 3.48
CA LYS A 29 -1.26 33.12 2.11
C LYS A 29 -0.19 32.04 2.04
N SER A 30 -0.51 30.88 1.47
CA SER A 30 0.44 29.78 1.30
C SER A 30 1.57 30.23 0.36
N ASP A 31 2.68 30.70 0.93
CA ASP A 31 3.93 30.88 0.18
C ASP A 31 4.79 29.62 0.37
N LEU A 32 5.05 28.93 -0.73
CA LEU A 32 5.84 27.70 -0.78
C LEU A 32 7.35 27.98 -0.84
N ARG A 33 7.78 29.23 -1.10
CA ARG A 33 9.20 29.58 -1.33
C ARG A 33 10.14 29.07 -0.25
N ASP A 34 9.74 29.17 1.00
CA ASP A 34 10.57 28.74 2.14
C ASP A 34 10.47 27.24 2.47
N ASP A 35 9.47 26.54 1.93
CA ASP A 35 9.21 25.11 2.20
C ASP A 35 9.63 24.18 1.07
N TRP A 36 10.04 24.69 -0.11
CA TRP A 36 10.46 23.86 -1.25
C TRP A 36 11.54 22.84 -0.91
N GLY A 37 12.54 23.22 -0.10
CA GLY A 37 13.59 22.29 0.33
C GLY A 37 13.05 21.18 1.24
N ASN A 38 12.10 21.49 2.11
CA ASN A 38 11.44 20.52 2.99
C ASN A 38 10.56 19.57 2.18
N ILE A 39 9.79 20.11 1.23
CA ILE A 39 8.94 19.35 0.32
C ILE A 39 9.79 18.39 -0.53
N ALA A 40 10.92 18.85 -1.07
CA ALA A 40 11.82 18.01 -1.86
C ALA A 40 12.40 16.85 -1.04
N ILE A 41 12.83 17.12 0.20
CA ILE A 41 13.32 16.07 1.12
C ILE A 41 12.20 15.07 1.43
N LEU A 42 11.01 15.55 1.79
CA LEU A 42 9.88 14.69 2.11
C LEU A 42 9.49 13.82 0.92
N PHE A 43 9.33 14.42 -0.26
CA PHE A 43 9.04 13.71 -1.50
C PHE A 43 10.06 12.59 -1.75
N PHE A 44 11.35 12.89 -1.61
CA PHE A 44 12.41 11.90 -1.83
C PHE A 44 12.42 10.80 -0.75
N LEU A 45 12.15 11.11 0.52
CA LEU A 45 12.01 10.12 1.58
C LEU A 45 10.82 9.18 1.34
N TYR A 46 9.68 9.72 0.88
CA TYR A 46 8.52 8.93 0.47
C TYR A 46 8.79 8.09 -0.79
N LEU A 47 9.58 8.61 -1.74
CA LEU A 47 10.06 7.84 -2.89
C LEU A 47 10.88 6.63 -2.45
N LEU A 48 11.82 6.81 -1.53
CA LEU A 48 12.61 5.70 -0.99
C LEU A 48 11.72 4.62 -0.36
N GLN A 49 10.67 5.00 0.39
CA GLN A 49 9.72 4.03 0.96
C GLN A 49 8.97 3.22 -0.11
N GLY A 50 8.63 3.86 -1.24
CA GLY A 50 7.94 3.19 -2.34
C GLY A 50 8.78 2.09 -3.00
N ILE A 51 10.12 2.16 -2.94
CA ILE A 51 11.01 1.19 -3.57
C ILE A 51 10.84 -0.23 -2.99
N PRO A 52 10.94 -0.47 -1.67
CA PRO A 52 10.58 -1.75 -1.05
C PRO A 52 9.21 -2.28 -1.45
N ILE A 53 8.20 -1.41 -1.49
CA ILE A 53 6.81 -1.78 -1.82
C ILE A 53 6.72 -2.23 -3.29
N GLY A 54 7.36 -1.49 -4.19
CA GLY A 54 7.44 -1.83 -5.61
C GLY A 54 8.16 -3.14 -5.84
N LEU A 55 9.33 -3.33 -5.20
CA LEU A 55 10.10 -4.56 -5.31
C LEU A 55 9.32 -5.77 -4.81
N ALA A 56 8.64 -5.65 -3.66
CA ALA A 56 7.75 -6.70 -3.16
C ALA A 56 6.62 -7.01 -4.16
N SER A 57 6.15 -6.01 -4.92
CA SER A 57 5.08 -6.20 -5.91
C SER A 57 5.57 -6.80 -7.24
N ALA A 58 6.87 -6.73 -7.52
CA ALA A 58 7.48 -7.39 -8.68
C ALA A 58 7.62 -8.92 -8.48
N ILE A 59 7.83 -9.35 -7.23
CA ILE A 59 8.10 -10.76 -6.90
C ILE A 59 6.99 -11.71 -7.38
N PRO A 60 5.67 -11.48 -7.15
CA PRO A 60 4.61 -12.36 -7.64
C PRO A 60 4.70 -12.63 -9.16
N MET A 61 5.01 -11.61 -9.97
CA MET A 61 5.20 -11.80 -11.41
C MET A 61 6.42 -12.65 -11.74
N LEU A 62 7.52 -12.49 -11.00
CA LEU A 62 8.71 -13.34 -11.17
C LEU A 62 8.44 -14.79 -10.72
N LEU A 63 7.61 -14.98 -9.68
CA LEU A 63 7.20 -16.29 -9.18
C LEU A 63 6.27 -17.01 -10.16
N GLN A 64 5.34 -16.29 -10.81
CA GLN A 64 4.42 -16.86 -11.81
C GLN A 64 5.18 -17.57 -12.93
N ASN A 65 6.24 -16.93 -13.47
CA ASN A 65 7.06 -17.51 -14.54
C ASN A 65 7.78 -18.81 -14.13
N ARG A 66 8.03 -18.99 -12.83
CA ARG A 66 8.65 -20.21 -12.29
C ARG A 66 7.60 -21.26 -11.88
N GLY A 67 6.35 -21.08 -12.28
CA GLY A 67 5.26 -22.02 -12.01
C GLY A 67 4.74 -22.00 -10.57
N ALA A 68 4.95 -20.92 -9.82
CA ALA A 68 4.42 -20.79 -8.47
C ALA A 68 2.88 -20.78 -8.47
N SER A 69 2.26 -21.49 -7.53
CA SER A 69 0.80 -21.56 -7.43
C SER A 69 0.18 -20.27 -6.88
N TYR A 70 -1.13 -20.06 -7.08
CA TYR A 70 -1.84 -18.91 -6.52
C TYR A 70 -1.82 -18.92 -4.99
N LYS A 71 -1.90 -20.10 -4.38
CA LYS A 71 -1.72 -20.29 -2.94
C LYS A 71 -0.36 -19.78 -2.45
N GLN A 72 0.73 -20.11 -3.16
CA GLN A 72 2.07 -19.63 -2.83
C GLN A 72 2.17 -18.09 -2.98
N GLN A 73 1.49 -17.51 -3.97
CA GLN A 73 1.39 -16.05 -4.07
C GLN A 73 0.56 -15.44 -2.93
N GLY A 74 -0.48 -16.13 -2.49
CA GLY A 74 -1.21 -15.80 -1.26
C GLY A 74 -0.30 -15.80 -0.04
N GLU A 75 0.58 -16.80 0.12
CA GLU A 75 1.60 -16.84 1.17
C GLU A 75 2.59 -15.67 1.06
N PHE A 76 3.02 -15.31 -0.14
CA PHE A 76 3.91 -14.17 -0.33
C PHE A 76 3.22 -12.81 -0.10
N SER A 77 1.90 -12.70 -0.31
CA SER A 77 1.15 -11.45 -0.07
C SER A 77 1.23 -10.94 1.38
N PHE A 78 1.57 -11.81 2.33
CA PHE A 78 1.87 -11.41 3.72
C PHE A 78 3.07 -10.46 3.83
N ALA A 79 3.95 -10.41 2.83
CA ALA A 79 5.06 -9.46 2.79
C ALA A 79 4.60 -7.99 2.86
N HIS A 80 3.38 -7.66 2.41
CA HIS A 80 2.82 -6.30 2.44
C HIS A 80 2.08 -5.97 3.75
N TRP A 81 1.82 -6.95 4.60
CA TRP A 81 1.09 -6.76 5.86
C TRP A 81 1.73 -5.79 6.87
N PRO A 82 3.06 -5.57 6.91
CA PRO A 82 3.62 -4.58 7.82
C PRO A 82 2.98 -3.18 7.67
N PHE A 83 2.64 -2.74 6.45
CA PHE A 83 1.94 -1.47 6.23
C PHE A 83 0.49 -1.46 6.74
N SER A 84 -0.10 -2.65 6.96
CA SER A 84 -1.43 -2.87 7.55
C SER A 84 -1.39 -3.10 9.06
N LEU A 85 -0.20 -3.29 9.63
CA LEU A 85 0.02 -3.54 11.05
C LEU A 85 0.80 -2.42 11.75
N LYS A 86 1.34 -1.45 11.00
CA LYS A 86 2.24 -0.41 11.51
C LYS A 86 1.71 0.38 12.70
N LEU A 87 0.39 0.53 12.79
CA LEU A 87 -0.29 1.10 13.94
C LEU A 87 0.08 0.45 15.27
N LEU A 88 0.39 -0.86 15.27
CA LEU A 88 0.73 -1.61 16.48
C LEU A 88 2.01 -1.10 17.15
N TRP A 89 2.98 -0.62 16.37
CA TRP A 89 4.25 -0.10 16.90
C TRP A 89 4.43 1.41 16.66
N ALA A 90 3.54 2.08 15.94
CA ALA A 90 3.59 3.52 15.74
C ALA A 90 3.69 4.33 17.06
N PRO A 91 2.93 4.01 18.13
CA PRO A 91 3.08 4.69 19.42
C PRO A 91 4.49 4.57 20.03
N ILE A 92 5.20 3.47 19.77
CA ILE A 92 6.57 3.25 20.25
C ILE A 92 7.53 4.16 19.50
N VAL A 93 7.37 4.26 18.18
CA VAL A 93 8.16 5.16 17.31
C VAL A 93 7.98 6.62 17.69
N ASP A 94 6.77 7.02 18.11
CA ASP A 94 6.47 8.39 18.51
C ASP A 94 7.00 8.77 19.91
N SER A 95 7.17 7.81 20.82
CA SER A 95 7.45 8.06 22.24
C SER A 95 8.89 7.76 22.66
N LEU A 96 9.55 6.76 22.05
CA LEU A 96 10.94 6.43 22.33
C LEU A 96 11.86 7.20 21.38
N PHE A 97 12.71 8.08 21.89
CA PHE A 97 13.69 8.76 21.06
C PHE A 97 14.88 9.29 21.86
N TRP A 98 15.98 9.56 21.16
CA TRP A 98 17.17 10.16 21.74
C TRP A 98 17.09 11.68 21.66
N LYS A 99 16.93 12.37 22.80
CA LYS A 99 16.75 13.84 22.86
C LYS A 99 17.85 14.63 22.14
N ARG A 100 19.11 14.18 22.21
CA ARG A 100 20.26 14.81 21.53
C ARG A 100 20.23 14.69 20.00
N PHE A 101 19.63 13.63 19.48
CA PHE A 101 19.63 13.33 18.05
C PHE A 101 18.35 13.84 17.35
N GLY A 102 17.30 14.08 18.13
CA GLY A 102 15.99 14.51 17.66
C GLY A 102 15.00 13.35 17.60
N ARG A 103 13.71 13.66 17.75
CA ARG A 103 12.64 12.66 17.85
C ARG A 103 12.50 11.85 16.56
N ARG A 104 12.46 12.53 15.42
CA ARG A 104 12.21 11.89 14.11
C ARG A 104 13.46 11.20 13.58
N LYS A 105 14.62 11.84 13.75
CA LYS A 105 15.91 11.26 13.36
C LYS A 105 16.27 9.98 14.08
N SER A 106 15.87 9.84 15.35
CA SER A 106 16.13 8.65 16.16
C SER A 106 15.60 7.35 15.55
N TRP A 107 14.54 7.43 14.74
CA TRP A 107 14.00 6.28 14.03
C TRP A 107 14.33 6.28 12.55
N LEU A 108 14.21 7.43 11.88
CA LEU A 108 14.43 7.52 10.44
C LEU A 108 15.81 6.98 10.03
N ILE A 109 16.86 7.46 10.68
CA ILE A 109 18.25 7.19 10.27
C ILE A 109 18.63 5.72 10.50
N PRO A 110 18.45 5.14 11.71
CA PRO A 110 18.74 3.72 11.91
C PRO A 110 17.91 2.82 10.99
N THR A 111 16.62 3.11 10.82
CA THR A 111 15.75 2.29 9.96
C THR A 111 16.17 2.35 8.49
N GLN A 112 16.50 3.53 7.94
CA GLN A 112 16.96 3.60 6.55
C GLN A 112 18.34 2.94 6.33
N TYR A 113 19.26 3.04 7.30
CA TYR A 113 20.50 2.28 7.25
C TYR A 113 20.24 0.77 7.26
N LEU A 114 19.33 0.30 8.12
CA LEU A 114 18.93 -1.11 8.15
C LEU A 114 18.32 -1.54 6.82
N ILE A 115 17.47 -0.73 6.18
CA ILE A 115 16.93 -1.02 4.84
C ILE A 115 18.06 -1.15 3.82
N GLY A 116 18.99 -0.18 3.79
CA GLY A 116 20.12 -0.20 2.85
C GLY A 116 21.02 -1.41 3.04
N ILE A 117 21.43 -1.71 4.27
CA ILE A 117 22.24 -2.90 4.62
C ILE A 117 21.48 -4.18 4.26
N PHE A 118 20.19 -4.25 4.58
CA PHE A 118 19.36 -5.41 4.29
C PHE A 118 19.24 -5.67 2.78
N MET A 119 19.05 -4.62 1.98
CA MET A 119 19.06 -4.71 0.51
C MET A 119 20.41 -5.18 -0.04
N LEU A 120 21.53 -4.70 0.52
CA LEU A 120 22.87 -5.18 0.14
C LEU A 120 23.06 -6.66 0.47
N ILE A 121 22.65 -7.11 1.66
CA ILE A 121 22.71 -8.53 2.04
C ILE A 121 21.82 -9.38 1.13
N LEU A 122 20.62 -8.89 0.82
CA LEU A 122 19.69 -9.55 -0.08
C LEU A 122 20.31 -9.68 -1.48
N SER A 123 20.96 -8.63 -2.00
CA SER A 123 21.60 -8.66 -3.31
C SER A 123 22.60 -9.81 -3.48
N LEU A 124 23.31 -10.19 -2.42
CA LEU A 124 24.28 -11.29 -2.42
C LEU A 124 23.64 -12.68 -2.46
N HIS A 125 22.41 -12.84 -1.97
CA HIS A 125 21.77 -14.14 -1.75
C HIS A 125 20.50 -14.36 -2.58
N VAL A 126 19.95 -13.31 -3.18
CA VAL A 126 18.62 -13.33 -3.82
C VAL A 126 18.55 -14.33 -4.97
N ASN A 127 19.63 -14.48 -5.74
CA ASN A 127 19.69 -15.44 -6.85
C ASN A 127 19.55 -16.89 -6.36
N ARG A 128 20.15 -17.20 -5.20
CA ARG A 128 20.01 -18.52 -4.56
C ARG A 128 18.60 -18.77 -4.04
N TRP A 129 17.95 -17.76 -3.48
CA TRP A 129 16.60 -17.90 -2.89
C TRP A 129 15.48 -17.92 -3.93
N LEU A 130 15.70 -17.28 -5.07
CA LEU A 130 14.80 -17.30 -6.21
C LEU A 130 15.02 -18.51 -7.13
N GLY A 131 15.98 -19.38 -6.81
CA GLY A 131 16.24 -20.61 -7.58
C GLY A 131 16.85 -20.34 -8.95
N ALA A 132 17.67 -19.31 -9.11
CA ALA A 132 18.40 -19.09 -10.35
C ALA A 132 19.46 -20.18 -10.54
N GLU A 133 19.40 -20.85 -11.69
CA GLU A 133 20.35 -21.85 -12.15
C GLU A 133 21.78 -21.33 -12.05
N THR A 134 22.63 -22.08 -11.35
CA THR A 134 24.08 -21.92 -11.48
C THR A 134 24.46 -22.29 -12.91
N ASN A 135 24.61 -21.29 -13.77
CA ASN A 135 25.29 -21.46 -15.06
C ASN A 135 26.73 -21.91 -14.78
N GLY A 136 27.05 -23.15 -15.15
CA GLY A 136 28.43 -23.62 -15.27
C GLY A 136 28.79 -24.83 -14.41
N THR A 137 28.29 -26.01 -14.79
CA THR A 137 29.13 -27.09 -15.34
C THR A 137 28.21 -28.17 -15.92
N GLU A 138 28.38 -28.45 -17.20
CA GLU A 138 27.81 -29.61 -17.89
C GLU A 138 28.26 -30.89 -17.16
N ASP A 139 27.41 -31.46 -16.33
CA ASP A 139 27.32 -32.91 -16.17
C ASP A 139 26.06 -33.32 -15.38
N GLN A 140 25.20 -34.05 -16.09
CA GLN A 140 24.43 -35.20 -15.62
C GLN A 140 23.28 -34.99 -14.61
N SER A 141 22.06 -34.99 -15.16
CA SER A 141 20.92 -35.83 -14.73
C SER A 141 20.66 -35.95 -13.22
N ILE A 142 20.37 -34.83 -12.56
CA ILE A 142 19.59 -34.84 -11.33
C ILE A 142 18.46 -33.83 -11.54
N GLU A 143 17.21 -34.31 -11.50
CA GLU A 143 16.02 -33.50 -11.29
C GLU A 143 16.22 -32.65 -10.04
N GLN A 144 16.83 -31.48 -10.18
CA GLN A 144 16.90 -30.51 -9.10
C GLN A 144 15.52 -29.87 -9.01
N ASN A 145 14.71 -30.43 -8.11
CA ASN A 145 13.64 -29.72 -7.44
C ASN A 145 14.21 -28.41 -6.86
N SER A 146 14.27 -27.36 -7.68
CA SER A 146 14.49 -25.98 -7.25
C SER A 146 13.30 -25.58 -6.40
N THR A 147 13.32 -26.00 -5.13
CA THR A 147 12.27 -25.70 -4.17
C THR A 147 12.30 -24.22 -3.89
N LEU A 148 11.47 -23.45 -4.63
CA LEU A 148 11.22 -22.06 -4.30
C LEU A 148 10.77 -22.00 -2.84
N ASN A 149 11.63 -21.47 -1.96
CA ASN A 149 11.32 -21.33 -0.56
C ASN A 149 10.50 -20.04 -0.37
N ILE A 150 9.24 -20.11 -0.78
CA ILE A 150 8.27 -19.02 -0.67
C ILE A 150 8.16 -18.53 0.78
N PRO A 151 8.08 -19.39 1.81
CA PRO A 151 8.05 -18.93 3.20
C PRO A 151 9.25 -18.07 3.61
N LEU A 152 10.47 -18.48 3.23
CA LEU A 152 11.67 -17.70 3.51
C LEU A 152 11.63 -16.34 2.79
N LEU A 153 11.22 -16.33 1.52
CA LEU A 153 11.09 -15.10 0.74
C LEU A 153 10.05 -14.15 1.34
N THR A 154 8.91 -14.67 1.80
CA THR A 154 7.89 -13.93 2.52
C THR A 154 8.45 -13.28 3.78
N VAL A 155 9.19 -14.03 4.60
CA VAL A 155 9.79 -13.50 5.85
C VAL A 155 10.79 -12.39 5.54
N ILE A 156 11.63 -12.56 4.53
CA ILE A 156 12.63 -11.55 4.13
C ILE A 156 11.95 -10.26 3.68
N PHE A 157 10.98 -10.34 2.77
CA PHE A 157 10.27 -9.15 2.30
C PHE A 157 9.33 -8.56 3.36
N PHE A 158 8.79 -9.37 4.26
CA PHE A 158 8.09 -8.89 5.45
C PHE A 158 9.01 -8.04 6.32
N MET A 159 10.24 -8.47 6.59
CA MET A 159 11.21 -7.70 7.38
C MET A 159 11.61 -6.40 6.66
N LEU A 160 11.84 -6.46 5.34
CA LEU A 160 12.13 -5.28 4.54
C LEU A 160 10.99 -4.26 4.59
N ASN A 161 9.75 -4.71 4.40
CA ASN A 161 8.56 -3.86 4.46
C ASN A 161 8.23 -3.40 5.90
N PHE A 162 8.60 -4.16 6.93
CA PHE A 162 8.49 -3.74 8.32
C PHE A 162 9.41 -2.55 8.62
N LEU A 163 10.64 -2.57 8.11
CA LEU A 163 11.53 -1.42 8.19
C LEU A 163 10.97 -0.25 7.39
N ALA A 164 10.49 -0.46 6.15
CA ALA A 164 9.90 0.60 5.34
C ALA A 164 8.65 1.22 6.00
N ALA A 165 7.78 0.42 6.62
CA ALA A 165 6.62 0.89 7.36
C ALA A 165 7.00 1.66 8.65
N THR A 166 8.10 1.30 9.29
CA THR A 166 8.66 2.05 10.43
C THR A 166 9.23 3.39 9.98
N GLN A 167 9.90 3.42 8.83
CA GLN A 167 10.36 4.64 8.19
C GLN A 167 9.19 5.57 7.86
N ASP A 168 8.10 5.01 7.33
CA ASP A 168 6.88 5.74 6.98
C ASP A 168 6.26 6.45 8.20
N ILE A 169 6.13 5.76 9.34
CA ILE A 169 5.68 6.39 10.60
C ILE A 169 6.58 7.60 10.97
N ALA A 170 7.91 7.42 10.89
CA ALA A 170 8.85 8.47 11.25
C ALA A 170 8.76 9.68 10.29
N VAL A 171 8.64 9.45 8.99
CA VAL A 171 8.54 10.50 7.96
C VAL A 171 7.19 11.22 8.04
N ASP A 172 6.08 10.50 8.20
CA ASP A 172 4.75 11.10 8.40
C ASP A 172 4.74 12.02 9.61
N GLY A 173 5.32 11.57 10.73
CA GLY A 173 5.48 12.40 11.92
C GLY A 173 6.44 13.58 11.75
N TRP A 174 7.40 13.50 10.83
CA TRP A 174 8.34 14.59 10.53
C TRP A 174 7.75 15.61 9.57
N ALA A 175 6.92 15.19 8.61
CA ALA A 175 6.27 16.08 7.65
C ALA A 175 5.42 17.17 8.35
N LEU A 176 4.71 16.80 9.42
CA LEU A 176 3.91 17.71 10.23
C LEU A 176 4.73 18.79 10.94
N THR A 177 5.99 18.51 11.31
CA THR A 177 6.85 19.46 12.02
C THR A 177 7.82 20.21 11.10
N MET A 178 8.12 19.64 9.93
CA MET A 178 9.04 20.18 8.94
C MET A 178 8.40 21.27 8.07
N LEU A 179 7.10 21.14 7.74
CA LEU A 179 6.36 22.14 6.94
C LEU A 179 5.76 23.24 7.82
N LYS A 180 5.59 24.45 7.26
CA LYS A 180 4.81 25.52 7.90
C LYS A 180 3.35 25.08 8.06
N ARG A 181 2.64 25.57 9.10
CA ARG A 181 1.23 25.20 9.39
C ARG A 181 0.32 25.35 8.17
N CYS A 182 0.46 26.44 7.41
CA CYS A 182 -0.30 26.70 6.18
C CYS A 182 -0.04 25.70 5.05
N ASN A 183 1.13 25.04 5.06
CA ASN A 183 1.58 24.12 4.02
C ASN A 183 1.53 22.64 4.46
N VAL A 184 1.13 22.34 5.71
CA VAL A 184 1.05 20.94 6.22
C VAL A 184 0.13 20.06 5.37
N GLY A 185 -0.88 20.63 4.72
CA GLY A 185 -1.74 19.92 3.77
C GLY A 185 -0.97 19.21 2.63
N HIS A 186 0.18 19.77 2.21
CA HIS A 186 1.04 19.20 1.17
C HIS A 186 1.78 17.93 1.62
N ALA A 187 1.88 17.65 2.93
CA ALA A 187 2.50 16.42 3.44
C ALA A 187 1.83 15.16 2.86
N SER A 188 0.49 15.15 2.83
CA SER A 188 -0.30 14.05 2.27
C SER A 188 -0.06 13.84 0.78
N THR A 189 0.18 14.93 0.04
CA THR A 189 0.51 14.91 -1.38
C THR A 189 1.92 14.36 -1.61
N CYS A 190 2.89 14.80 -0.80
CA CYS A 190 4.26 14.27 -0.85
C CYS A 190 4.29 12.77 -0.57
N ASN A 191 3.53 12.30 0.43
CA ASN A 191 3.37 10.88 0.73
C ASN A 191 2.84 10.13 -0.48
N SER A 192 1.65 10.52 -0.97
CA SER A 192 0.96 9.80 -2.04
C SER A 192 1.77 9.77 -3.34
N VAL A 193 2.30 10.91 -3.79
CA VAL A 193 3.05 11.00 -5.06
C VAL A 193 4.44 10.40 -4.92
N GLY A 194 5.13 10.64 -3.80
CA GLY A 194 6.45 10.08 -3.54
C GLY A 194 6.43 8.55 -3.49
N GLN A 195 5.56 7.96 -2.68
CA GLN A 195 5.43 6.50 -2.61
C GLN A 195 5.03 5.88 -3.96
N THR A 196 4.14 6.53 -4.73
CA THR A 196 3.77 6.07 -6.08
C THR A 196 4.97 6.08 -7.04
N ALA A 197 5.78 7.13 -7.01
CA ALA A 197 7.00 7.21 -7.83
C ALA A 197 8.03 6.14 -7.43
N GLY A 198 8.20 5.91 -6.12
CA GLY A 198 9.03 4.82 -5.62
C GLY A 198 8.51 3.44 -6.03
N TYR A 199 7.20 3.21 -5.92
CA TYR A 199 6.57 1.97 -6.36
C TYR A 199 6.82 1.71 -7.84
N PHE A 200 6.65 2.74 -8.68
CA PHE A 200 6.93 2.64 -10.12
C PHE A 200 8.37 2.24 -10.40
N LEU A 201 9.33 2.88 -9.72
CA LEU A 201 10.75 2.55 -9.86
C LEU A 201 11.03 1.10 -9.40
N GLY A 202 10.55 0.73 -8.22
CA GLY A 202 10.77 -0.60 -7.64
C GLY A 202 10.07 -1.75 -8.38
N TYR A 203 8.99 -1.47 -9.11
CA TYR A 203 8.21 -2.49 -9.82
C TYR A 203 8.36 -2.38 -11.33
N VAL A 204 7.81 -1.34 -11.95
CA VAL A 204 7.66 -1.25 -13.41
C VAL A 204 9.00 -1.02 -14.09
N ALA A 205 9.78 -0.04 -13.60
CA ALA A 205 11.10 0.24 -14.16
C ALA A 205 12.02 -0.97 -13.97
N PHE A 206 11.98 -1.62 -12.80
CA PHE A 206 12.71 -2.85 -12.55
C PHE A 206 12.31 -3.98 -13.53
N MET A 207 11.02 -4.30 -13.65
CA MET A 207 10.54 -5.38 -14.54
C MET A 207 10.87 -5.12 -16.01
N ALA A 208 10.83 -3.86 -16.45
CA ALA A 208 11.21 -3.49 -17.81
C ALA A 208 12.72 -3.68 -18.03
N LEU A 209 13.56 -3.23 -17.09
CA LEU A 209 15.03 -3.34 -17.20
C LEU A 209 15.53 -4.78 -16.99
N GLU A 210 14.78 -5.64 -16.29
CA GLU A 210 15.08 -7.06 -16.12
C GLU A 210 14.73 -7.89 -17.36
N SER A 211 13.75 -7.46 -18.15
CA SER A 211 13.35 -8.16 -19.36
C SER A 211 14.36 -7.97 -20.49
N ALA A 212 14.98 -9.07 -20.93
CA ALA A 212 15.85 -9.09 -22.10
C ALA A 212 15.09 -8.67 -23.38
N GLU A 213 13.85 -9.13 -23.56
CA GLU A 213 13.00 -8.79 -24.70
C GLU A 213 12.74 -7.29 -24.77
N PHE A 214 12.39 -6.67 -23.62
CA PHE A 214 12.19 -5.23 -23.55
C PHE A 214 13.48 -4.47 -23.88
N CYS A 215 14.59 -4.84 -23.24
CA CYS A 215 15.86 -4.19 -23.46
C CYS A 215 16.30 -4.28 -24.92
N ASN A 216 16.17 -5.44 -25.55
CA ASN A 216 16.53 -5.63 -26.96
C ASN A 216 15.59 -4.91 -27.93
N SER A 217 14.33 -4.74 -27.56
CA SER A 217 13.34 -4.06 -28.42
C SER A 217 13.41 -2.53 -28.34
N TYR A 218 13.76 -1.96 -27.18
CA TYR A 218 13.61 -0.52 -26.92
C TYR A 218 14.89 0.20 -26.48
N LEU A 219 15.89 -0.51 -25.91
CA LEU A 219 17.04 0.13 -25.27
C LEU A 219 18.39 -0.23 -25.90
N ARG A 220 18.56 -1.44 -26.43
CA ARG A 220 19.82 -1.93 -27.00
C ARG A 220 19.82 -1.85 -28.52
N SER A 221 20.98 -1.52 -29.07
CA SER A 221 21.27 -1.66 -30.50
C SER A 221 21.66 -3.09 -30.87
N GLU A 222 22.31 -3.83 -29.96
CA GLU A 222 22.73 -5.22 -30.14
C GLU A 222 21.96 -6.14 -29.17
N PRO A 223 21.28 -7.20 -29.68
CA PRO A 223 20.51 -8.11 -28.82
C PRO A 223 21.41 -8.90 -27.86
N ALA A 224 21.00 -8.99 -26.60
CA ALA A 224 21.65 -9.83 -25.60
C ALA A 224 20.61 -10.65 -24.81
N PRO A 225 20.99 -11.83 -24.29
CA PRO A 225 20.06 -12.78 -23.68
C PRO A 225 19.53 -12.37 -22.30
N GLU A 226 20.19 -11.43 -21.61
CA GLU A 226 19.82 -10.99 -20.27
C GLU A 226 19.29 -9.54 -20.28
N GLY A 227 18.52 -9.14 -19.27
CA GLY A 227 18.13 -7.74 -19.07
C GLY A 227 19.32 -6.79 -18.86
N LEU A 228 19.07 -5.49 -18.83
CA LEU A 228 20.09 -4.48 -18.48
C LEU A 228 20.51 -4.58 -17.01
N VAL A 229 19.55 -4.95 -16.15
CA VAL A 229 19.77 -5.15 -14.72
C VAL A 229 19.15 -6.47 -14.29
N ASN A 230 19.80 -7.16 -13.37
CA ASN A 230 19.18 -8.29 -12.66
C ASN A 230 18.74 -7.83 -11.26
N LEU A 231 17.94 -8.66 -10.58
CA LEU A 231 17.43 -8.31 -9.25
C LEU A 231 18.55 -8.05 -8.23
N SER A 232 19.63 -8.82 -8.29
CA SER A 232 20.80 -8.64 -7.43
C SER A 232 21.42 -7.25 -7.59
N GLY A 233 21.77 -6.86 -8.82
CA GLY A 233 22.33 -5.54 -9.12
C GLY A 233 21.38 -4.39 -8.78
N TYR A 234 20.07 -4.59 -8.99
CA TYR A 234 19.06 -3.58 -8.67
C TYR A 234 18.92 -3.34 -7.16
N LEU A 235 18.92 -4.41 -6.36
CA LEU A 235 18.94 -4.34 -4.90
C LEU A 235 20.24 -3.72 -4.37
N TRP A 236 21.37 -4.06 -4.99
CA TRP A 236 22.66 -3.48 -4.62
C TRP A 236 22.67 -1.95 -4.82
N PHE A 237 22.21 -1.50 -5.99
CA PHE A 237 22.11 -0.08 -6.32
C PHE A 237 21.23 0.69 -5.32
N TRP A 238 20.00 0.22 -5.07
CA TRP A 238 19.12 0.88 -4.11
C TRP A 238 19.64 0.80 -2.68
N GLY A 239 20.27 -0.32 -2.29
CA GLY A 239 20.96 -0.44 -1.02
C GLY A 239 21.96 0.69 -0.81
N LEU A 240 22.82 0.95 -1.81
CA LEU A 240 23.77 2.06 -1.78
C LEU A 240 23.08 3.43 -1.72
N VAL A 241 22.03 3.65 -2.53
CA VAL A 241 21.26 4.90 -2.52
C VAL A 241 20.68 5.16 -1.12
N PHE A 242 20.11 4.15 -0.46
CA PHE A 242 19.63 4.27 0.92
C PHE A 242 20.75 4.69 1.88
N LEU A 243 21.93 4.04 1.83
CA LEU A 243 23.05 4.40 2.72
C LEU A 243 23.54 5.84 2.51
N VAL A 244 23.76 6.24 1.25
CA VAL A 244 24.25 7.57 0.90
C VAL A 244 23.25 8.64 1.32
N THR A 245 21.99 8.47 0.93
CA THR A 245 20.93 9.45 1.20
C THR A 245 20.65 9.58 2.70
N THR A 246 20.67 8.47 3.44
CA THR A 246 20.55 8.48 4.91
C THR A 246 21.67 9.28 5.55
N THR A 247 22.91 9.10 5.07
CA THR A 247 24.08 9.84 5.56
C THR A 247 23.93 11.34 5.27
N LEU A 248 23.47 11.71 4.07
CA LEU A 248 23.22 13.10 3.70
C LEU A 248 22.12 13.74 4.58
N VAL A 249 21.03 13.03 4.85
CA VAL A 249 19.95 13.52 5.73
C VAL A 249 20.43 13.62 7.19
N ALA A 250 21.23 12.65 7.64
CA ALA A 250 21.81 12.65 8.97
C ALA A 250 22.68 13.88 9.23
N LEU A 251 23.54 14.24 8.28
CA LEU A 251 24.47 15.37 8.38
C LEU A 251 23.82 16.72 8.03
N GLY A 252 23.03 16.76 6.95
CA GLY A 252 22.56 18.01 6.33
C GLY A 252 21.31 18.62 6.94
N LYS A 253 20.40 17.82 7.52
CA LYS A 253 19.11 18.33 8.00
C LYS A 253 19.04 18.34 9.52
N ARG A 254 19.17 19.47 10.21
CA ARG A 254 18.95 19.50 11.68
C ARG A 254 17.45 19.46 12.01
N GLU A 255 17.08 18.69 13.02
CA GLU A 255 15.73 18.73 13.59
C GLU A 255 15.62 20.01 14.41
N LEU A 256 14.66 20.87 14.08
CA LEU A 256 14.36 22.05 14.89
C LEU A 256 13.84 21.52 16.23
N SER A 257 14.51 21.88 17.33
CA SER A 257 13.96 21.69 18.68
C SER A 257 12.55 22.29 18.71
N PRO A 258 11.58 21.72 19.46
CA PRO A 258 10.29 22.35 19.66
C PRO A 258 10.54 23.70 20.35
N SER A 259 10.71 24.75 19.56
CA SER A 259 10.92 26.10 20.05
C SER A 259 9.57 26.66 20.46
N ILE A 260 9.58 27.28 21.62
CA ILE A 260 8.50 27.92 22.39
C ILE A 260 7.72 28.98 21.58
N ASP A 261 8.15 29.30 20.35
CA ASP A 261 7.59 30.36 19.49
C ASP A 261 6.47 29.91 18.51
N ARG A 262 6.14 28.62 18.41
CA ARG A 262 5.00 28.18 17.58
C ARG A 262 3.72 28.19 18.41
N GLY A 263 3.05 29.34 18.43
CA GLY A 263 1.82 29.62 19.19
C GLY A 263 0.95 28.41 19.55
N HIS A 264 0.84 28.16 20.86
CA HIS A 264 -0.28 27.49 21.53
C HIS A 264 -0.76 26.12 21.02
N GLU A 265 0.12 25.29 20.46
CA GLU A 265 -0.13 23.83 20.43
C GLU A 265 1.14 23.11 20.88
N GLU A 266 1.28 22.91 22.19
CA GLU A 266 2.19 21.91 22.73
C GLU A 266 1.84 20.56 22.08
N HIS A 267 2.69 20.08 21.16
CA HIS A 267 2.73 18.65 20.86
C HIS A 267 3.15 17.95 22.15
N LEU A 268 2.17 17.59 22.99
CA LEU A 268 2.41 16.92 24.26
C LEU A 268 3.31 15.70 24.01
N GLU A 269 4.42 15.63 24.75
CA GLU A 269 5.22 14.41 24.87
C GLU A 269 4.38 13.38 25.64
N LEU A 270 3.51 12.67 24.92
CA LEU A 270 2.67 11.61 25.50
C LEU A 270 3.54 10.39 25.77
N ASP A 271 3.41 9.84 26.98
CA ASP A 271 3.99 8.54 27.32
C ASP A 271 3.39 7.42 26.45
N ILE A 272 4.13 6.32 26.25
CA ILE A 272 3.70 5.15 25.45
C ILE A 272 2.27 4.75 25.81
N LYS A 273 2.00 4.60 27.11
CA LYS A 273 0.69 4.18 27.63
C LYS A 273 -0.42 5.19 27.32
N GLN A 274 -0.09 6.48 27.33
CA GLN A 274 -1.03 7.55 27.03
C GLN A 274 -1.36 7.58 25.53
N THR A 275 -0.37 7.39 24.66
CA THR A 275 -0.55 7.31 23.21
C THR A 275 -1.41 6.10 22.81
N TYR A 276 -1.16 4.91 23.39
CA TYR A 276 -2.04 3.76 23.19
C TYR A 276 -3.46 3.99 23.70
N ARG A 277 -3.63 4.64 24.87
CA ARG A 277 -4.95 4.95 25.41
C ARG A 277 -5.72 5.91 24.49
N LEU A 278 -5.04 6.95 23.99
CA LEU A 278 -5.61 7.89 23.02
C LEU A 278 -6.08 7.16 21.75
N LEU A 279 -5.27 6.25 21.22
CA LEU A 279 -5.64 5.46 20.04
C LEU A 279 -6.88 4.59 20.29
N VAL A 280 -6.97 3.97 21.47
CA VAL A 280 -8.16 3.21 21.89
C VAL A 280 -9.37 4.13 22.02
N ASP A 281 -9.21 5.34 22.52
CA ASP A 281 -10.29 6.31 22.65
C ASP A 281 -10.79 6.81 21.28
N ILE A 282 -9.88 7.03 20.31
CA ILE A 282 -10.23 7.32 18.91
C ILE A 282 -11.06 6.18 18.31
N MET A 283 -10.60 4.93 18.50
CA MET A 283 -11.27 3.74 17.98
C MET A 283 -12.66 3.51 18.59
N LYS A 284 -12.96 4.05 19.77
CA LYS A 284 -14.29 3.95 20.39
C LYS A 284 -15.31 4.94 19.83
N MET A 285 -14.88 5.94 19.05
CA MET A 285 -15.80 6.93 18.48
C MET A 285 -16.69 6.29 17.41
N LYS A 286 -18.02 6.47 17.52
CA LYS A 286 -19.00 5.86 16.60
C LYS A 286 -18.75 6.21 15.11
N PRO A 287 -18.39 7.45 14.73
CA PRO A 287 -18.06 7.77 13.34
C PRO A 287 -16.83 6.99 12.85
N ILE A 288 -15.82 6.83 13.70
CA ILE A 288 -14.60 6.07 13.39
C ILE A 288 -14.90 4.59 13.23
N LEU A 289 -15.69 3.97 14.09
CA LEU A 289 -16.09 2.57 13.93
C LEU A 289 -16.81 2.32 12.61
N THR A 290 -17.68 3.24 12.19
CA THR A 290 -18.37 3.15 10.89
C THR A 290 -17.39 3.32 9.74
N LEU A 291 -16.44 4.26 9.86
CA LEU A 291 -15.38 4.46 8.86
C LEU A 291 -14.45 3.24 8.78
N VAL A 292 -14.06 2.65 9.91
CA VAL A 292 -13.25 1.42 9.99
C VAL A 292 -13.97 0.29 9.22
N ALA A 293 -15.26 0.09 9.48
CA ALA A 293 -16.04 -0.92 8.76
C ALA A 293 -16.00 -0.66 7.25
N ILE A 294 -16.20 0.57 6.80
CA ILE A 294 -16.11 0.96 5.38
C ILE A 294 -14.72 0.66 4.81
N LEU A 295 -13.65 1.11 5.47
CA LEU A 295 -12.28 0.96 4.99
C LEU A 295 -11.86 -0.51 4.87
N LEU A 296 -12.28 -1.35 5.82
CA LEU A 296 -11.95 -2.77 5.82
C LEU A 296 -12.76 -3.58 4.79
N THR A 297 -13.91 -3.11 4.34
CA THR A 297 -14.83 -3.91 3.51
C THR A 297 -14.99 -3.42 2.07
N ALA A 298 -14.80 -2.14 1.80
CA ALA A 298 -15.07 -1.54 0.48
C ALA A 298 -14.29 -2.17 -0.67
N LYS A 299 -13.01 -2.50 -0.44
CA LYS A 299 -12.11 -3.02 -1.49
C LYS A 299 -12.31 -4.52 -1.74
N ALA A 300 -13.01 -5.24 -0.86
CA ALA A 300 -13.21 -6.68 -1.01
C ALA A 300 -13.99 -7.04 -2.29
N GLY A 301 -14.92 -6.18 -2.73
CA GLY A 301 -15.64 -6.37 -3.99
C GLY A 301 -14.80 -6.24 -5.26
N PHE A 302 -13.53 -5.84 -5.15
CA PHE A 302 -12.59 -5.69 -6.26
C PHE A 302 -11.37 -6.60 -6.14
N ALA A 303 -11.27 -7.38 -5.06
CA ALA A 303 -10.06 -8.11 -4.68
C ALA A 303 -9.62 -9.12 -5.74
N ALA A 304 -10.54 -9.93 -6.27
CA ALA A 304 -10.24 -10.89 -7.33
C ALA A 304 -9.72 -10.20 -8.59
N CYS A 305 -10.31 -9.04 -8.95
CA CYS A 305 -9.87 -8.25 -10.08
C CYS A 305 -8.46 -7.69 -9.87
N ASP A 306 -8.20 -7.10 -8.71
CA ASP A 306 -6.93 -6.46 -8.35
C ASP A 306 -5.78 -7.46 -8.24
N ALA A 307 -6.03 -8.64 -7.67
CA ALA A 307 -5.00 -9.60 -7.30
C ALA A 307 -4.74 -10.70 -8.35
N VAL A 308 -5.80 -11.16 -9.04
CA VAL A 308 -5.75 -12.41 -9.83
C VAL A 308 -5.72 -12.16 -11.34
N THR A 309 -6.33 -11.08 -11.83
CA THR A 309 -6.50 -10.82 -13.28
C THR A 309 -5.18 -10.77 -14.04
N SER A 310 -4.17 -10.06 -13.51
CA SER A 310 -2.86 -9.95 -14.18
C SER A 310 -2.15 -11.30 -14.29
N LEU A 311 -2.25 -12.13 -13.24
CA LEU A 311 -1.70 -13.48 -13.21
C LEU A 311 -2.41 -14.40 -14.21
N LYS A 312 -3.74 -14.29 -14.33
CA LYS A 312 -4.52 -15.05 -15.32
C LYS A 312 -4.22 -14.66 -16.76
N LEU A 313 -3.93 -13.38 -17.01
CA LEU A 313 -3.45 -12.94 -18.33
C LEU A 313 -2.09 -13.55 -18.68
N ILE A 314 -1.20 -13.70 -17.69
CA ILE A 314 0.09 -14.40 -17.86
C ILE A 314 -0.15 -15.88 -18.16
N ASP A 315 -1.02 -16.55 -17.39
CA ASP A 315 -1.39 -17.95 -17.64
C ASP A 315 -2.00 -18.17 -19.03
N ALA A 316 -2.73 -17.17 -19.54
CA ALA A 316 -3.30 -17.21 -20.89
C ALA A 316 -2.28 -16.92 -22.01
N GLY A 317 -1.03 -16.59 -21.68
CA GLY A 317 0.07 -16.40 -22.64
C GLY A 317 0.43 -14.94 -22.93
N VAL A 318 -0.06 -13.96 -22.16
CA VAL A 318 0.37 -12.55 -22.32
C VAL A 318 1.77 -12.38 -21.71
N PRO A 319 2.75 -11.82 -22.44
CA PRO A 319 4.08 -11.58 -21.90
C PRO A 319 4.08 -10.63 -20.69
N LYS A 320 4.85 -10.99 -19.65
CA LYS A 320 4.91 -10.28 -18.36
C LYS A 320 5.44 -8.84 -18.49
N ASP A 321 6.42 -8.63 -19.34
CA ASP A 321 7.03 -7.32 -19.59
C ASP A 321 6.02 -6.40 -20.25
N LYS A 322 5.23 -6.90 -21.21
CA LYS A 322 4.17 -6.12 -21.85
C LYS A 322 3.08 -5.71 -20.87
N LEU A 323 2.70 -6.58 -19.92
CA LEU A 323 1.78 -6.21 -18.83
C LEU A 323 2.37 -5.15 -17.91
N ALA A 324 3.65 -5.26 -17.53
CA ALA A 324 4.32 -4.23 -16.74
C ALA A 324 4.37 -2.89 -17.48
N LEU A 325 4.59 -2.90 -18.80
CA LEU A 325 4.61 -1.70 -19.63
C LEU A 325 3.24 -1.02 -19.77
N LEU A 326 2.13 -1.72 -19.55
CA LEU A 326 0.80 -1.09 -19.48
C LEU A 326 0.73 -0.04 -18.35
N VAL A 327 1.57 -0.18 -17.31
CA VAL A 327 1.62 0.76 -16.18
C VAL A 327 2.37 2.05 -16.54
N VAL A 328 3.35 2.00 -17.46
CA VAL A 328 4.18 3.16 -17.85
C VAL A 328 3.34 4.36 -18.32
N PRO A 329 2.44 4.25 -19.31
CA PRO A 329 1.61 5.38 -19.74
C PRO A 329 0.60 5.82 -18.67
N LEU A 330 0.35 4.99 -17.65
CA LEU A 330 -0.56 5.31 -16.55
C LEU A 330 0.11 6.07 -15.41
N VAL A 331 1.44 6.06 -15.30
CA VAL A 331 2.13 6.81 -14.23
C VAL A 331 1.97 8.32 -14.34
N PRO A 332 2.10 8.96 -15.53
CA PRO A 332 1.74 10.37 -15.69
C PRO A 332 0.28 10.64 -15.29
N LEU A 333 -0.63 9.73 -15.65
CA LEU A 333 -2.03 9.82 -15.27
C LEU A 333 -2.18 9.78 -13.74
N GLN A 334 -1.47 8.90 -13.03
CA GLN A 334 -1.49 8.81 -11.56
C GLN A 334 -0.99 10.07 -10.87
N ILE A 335 -0.05 10.79 -11.49
CA ILE A 335 0.49 12.05 -10.95
C ILE A 335 -0.46 13.22 -11.26
N VAL A 336 -1.03 13.27 -12.46
CA VAL A 336 -1.91 14.36 -12.92
C VAL A 336 -3.33 14.24 -12.35
N LEU A 337 -3.84 13.03 -12.18
CA LEU A 337 -5.23 12.78 -11.78
C LEU A 337 -5.58 13.37 -10.40
N PRO A 338 -4.75 13.25 -9.34
CA PRO A 338 -4.99 13.93 -8.08
C PRO A 338 -5.12 15.45 -8.23
N LEU A 339 -4.32 16.07 -9.11
CA LEU A 339 -4.39 17.50 -9.39
C LEU A 339 -5.68 17.86 -10.13
N ALA A 340 -6.09 17.05 -11.11
CA ALA A 340 -7.32 17.26 -11.88
C ALA A 340 -8.59 17.09 -11.01
N ILE A 341 -8.60 16.08 -10.13
CA ILE A 341 -9.75 15.77 -9.26
C ILE A 341 -9.75 16.62 -7.99
N SER A 342 -8.64 17.30 -7.65
CA SER A 342 -8.50 18.14 -6.45
C SER A 342 -9.67 19.11 -6.23
N LYS A 343 -10.22 19.71 -7.29
CA LYS A 343 -11.38 20.63 -7.21
C LYS A 343 -12.64 19.93 -6.69
N TYR A 344 -12.80 18.64 -7.01
CA TYR A 344 -13.94 17.82 -6.60
C TYR A 344 -13.74 17.18 -5.23
N THR A 345 -12.50 16.98 -4.80
CA THR A 345 -12.17 16.41 -3.48
C THR A 345 -11.85 17.46 -2.40
N ALA A 346 -11.55 18.70 -2.76
CA ALA A 346 -11.36 19.80 -1.82
C ALA A 346 -12.67 20.32 -1.19
N GLY A 347 -13.82 19.91 -1.72
CA GLY A 347 -15.14 20.36 -1.27
C GLY A 347 -15.59 19.77 0.08
N THR A 348 -16.86 20.02 0.44
CA THR A 348 -17.48 19.50 1.67
C THR A 348 -17.71 17.99 1.65
N ARG A 349 -17.71 17.38 0.47
CA ARG A 349 -18.13 15.99 0.24
C ARG A 349 -17.14 15.18 -0.64
N PRO A 350 -15.88 14.98 -0.20
CA PRO A 350 -14.88 14.26 -0.98
C PRO A 350 -15.27 12.81 -1.29
N MET A 351 -15.95 12.13 -0.37
CA MET A 351 -16.36 10.73 -0.55
C MET A 351 -17.51 10.56 -1.56
N GLU A 352 -18.11 11.64 -2.06
CA GLU A 352 -19.04 11.51 -3.20
C GLU A 352 -18.31 11.09 -4.47
N VAL A 353 -17.04 11.52 -4.65
CA VAL A 353 -16.17 11.02 -5.73
C VAL A 353 -15.89 9.52 -5.54
N TYR A 354 -15.63 9.10 -4.30
CA TYR A 354 -15.45 7.70 -3.94
C TYR A 354 -16.68 6.85 -4.35
N LEU A 355 -17.88 7.31 -4.01
CA LEU A 355 -19.13 6.62 -4.34
C LEU A 355 -19.42 6.59 -5.84
N LYS A 356 -19.10 7.65 -6.57
CA LYS A 356 -19.29 7.69 -8.03
C LYS A 356 -18.33 6.78 -8.77
N ALA A 357 -17.12 6.55 -8.24
CA ALA A 357 -16.12 5.69 -8.87
C ALA A 357 -16.45 4.19 -8.76
N ILE A 358 -17.18 3.76 -7.71
CA ILE A 358 -17.50 2.34 -7.46
C ILE A 358 -18.25 1.66 -8.61
N PRO A 359 -19.37 2.21 -9.15
CA PRO A 359 -20.07 1.57 -10.27
C PRO A 359 -19.20 1.38 -11.51
N TYR A 360 -18.35 2.37 -11.85
CA TYR A 360 -17.40 2.24 -12.96
C TYR A 360 -16.41 1.10 -12.69
N ARG A 361 -15.88 1.02 -11.47
CA ARG A 361 -14.95 -0.04 -11.09
C ARG A 361 -15.60 -1.42 -11.16
N ILE A 362 -16.86 -1.57 -10.74
CA ILE A 362 -17.61 -2.83 -10.88
C ILE A 362 -17.76 -3.22 -12.36
N GLY A 363 -18.19 -2.28 -13.22
CA GLY A 363 -18.32 -2.54 -14.65
C GLY A 363 -17.00 -2.92 -15.33
N LEU A 364 -15.91 -2.24 -14.98
CA LEU A 364 -14.58 -2.51 -15.50
C LEU A 364 -13.98 -3.81 -14.99
N THR A 365 -14.35 -4.26 -13.78
CA THR A 365 -14.02 -5.61 -13.29
C THR A 365 -14.67 -6.70 -14.15
N LEU A 366 -15.94 -6.52 -14.54
CA LEU A 366 -16.60 -7.48 -15.45
C LEU A 366 -16.00 -7.46 -16.84
N ALA A 367 -15.66 -6.28 -17.36
CA ALA A 367 -14.93 -6.15 -18.62
C ALA A 367 -13.56 -6.84 -18.56
N ALA A 368 -12.81 -6.67 -17.46
CA ALA A 368 -11.53 -7.33 -17.24
C ALA A 368 -11.66 -8.87 -17.26
N ALA A 369 -12.66 -9.42 -16.55
CA ALA A 369 -12.93 -10.85 -16.55
C ALA A 369 -13.33 -11.37 -17.96
N GLY A 370 -14.12 -10.59 -18.70
CA GLY A 370 -14.43 -10.89 -20.10
C GLY A 370 -13.21 -10.89 -21.01
N ILE A 371 -12.27 -9.96 -20.79
CA ILE A 371 -10.99 -9.90 -21.52
C ILE A 371 -10.15 -11.15 -21.23
N VAL A 372 -10.03 -11.56 -19.96
CA VAL A 372 -9.33 -12.81 -19.58
C VAL A 372 -9.96 -14.01 -20.28
N TRP A 373 -11.30 -14.06 -20.37
CA TRP A 373 -12.01 -15.17 -21.00
C TRP A 373 -11.75 -15.28 -22.52
N ILE A 374 -11.70 -14.15 -23.23
CA ILE A 374 -11.39 -14.16 -24.68
C ILE A 374 -9.90 -14.31 -24.99
N THR A 375 -9.01 -14.13 -24.00
CA THR A 375 -7.55 -14.10 -24.21
C THR A 375 -7.02 -15.35 -24.94
N PRO A 376 -7.37 -16.58 -24.51
CA PRO A 376 -6.82 -17.79 -25.14
C PRO A 376 -7.26 -17.98 -26.60
N ALA A 377 -8.38 -17.37 -27.00
CA ALA A 377 -8.85 -17.44 -28.39
C ALA A 377 -8.12 -16.45 -29.31
N ILE A 378 -7.59 -15.36 -28.73
CA ILE A 378 -6.91 -14.27 -29.44
C ILE A 378 -5.41 -14.55 -29.60
N ILE A 379 -4.78 -15.11 -28.56
CA ILE A 379 -3.34 -15.43 -28.60
C ILE A 379 -3.15 -16.73 -29.36
N ARG A 380 -2.63 -16.63 -30.59
CA ARG A 380 -2.20 -17.78 -31.41
C ARG A 380 -0.69 -17.72 -31.58
N ASP A 381 -0.01 -18.86 -31.42
CA ASP A 381 1.45 -19.00 -31.60
C ASP A 381 2.29 -18.00 -30.77
N HIS A 382 1.88 -17.72 -29.52
CA HIS A 382 2.54 -16.77 -28.61
C HIS A 382 2.63 -15.32 -29.14
N HIS A 383 1.94 -15.02 -30.24
CA HIS A 383 1.84 -13.67 -30.77
C HIS A 383 0.58 -12.97 -30.25
N VAL A 384 0.77 -11.85 -29.58
CA VAL A 384 -0.33 -11.02 -29.08
C VAL A 384 -0.54 -9.85 -30.06
N PRO A 385 -1.72 -9.73 -30.68
CA PRO A 385 -1.96 -8.71 -31.68
C PRO A 385 -2.09 -7.32 -31.06
N TYR A 386 -1.68 -6.27 -31.80
CA TYR A 386 -1.64 -4.89 -31.30
C TYR A 386 -2.99 -4.36 -30.78
N TYR A 387 -4.09 -4.72 -31.44
CA TYR A 387 -5.44 -4.31 -31.00
C TYR A 387 -5.79 -4.85 -29.60
N TYR A 388 -5.26 -6.01 -29.23
CA TYR A 388 -5.50 -6.61 -27.92
C TYR A 388 -4.77 -5.84 -26.82
N TYR A 389 -3.56 -5.34 -27.10
CA TYR A 389 -2.85 -4.45 -26.18
C TYR A 389 -3.59 -3.12 -25.98
N ILE A 390 -4.17 -2.54 -27.03
CA ILE A 390 -5.00 -1.34 -26.90
C ILE A 390 -6.22 -1.61 -26.01
N LEU A 391 -6.87 -2.76 -26.20
CA LEU A 391 -8.01 -3.18 -25.37
C LEU A 391 -7.62 -3.32 -23.89
N LEU A 392 -6.51 -4.02 -23.61
CA LEU A 392 -5.96 -4.16 -22.27
C LEU A 392 -5.61 -2.81 -21.65
N LEU A 393 -4.88 -1.96 -22.38
CA LEU A 393 -4.47 -0.63 -21.91
C LEU A 393 -5.67 0.26 -21.61
N THR A 394 -6.71 0.21 -22.46
CA THR A 394 -7.93 1.02 -22.26
C THR A 394 -8.69 0.56 -21.03
N ASN A 395 -8.95 -0.75 -20.90
CA ASN A 395 -9.66 -1.28 -19.75
C ASN A 395 -8.89 -1.04 -18.44
N TYR A 396 -7.60 -1.35 -18.44
CA TYR A 396 -6.73 -1.14 -17.28
C TYR A 396 -6.59 0.35 -16.93
N GLY A 397 -6.43 1.23 -17.93
CA GLY A 397 -6.36 2.67 -17.73
C GLY A 397 -7.62 3.25 -17.12
N LEU A 398 -8.79 2.90 -17.64
CA LEU A 398 -10.09 3.30 -17.05
C LEU A 398 -10.26 2.76 -15.64
N TYR A 399 -9.82 1.51 -15.40
CA TYR A 399 -9.88 0.88 -14.08
C TYR A 399 -9.00 1.63 -13.07
N GLN A 400 -7.78 2.01 -13.47
CA GLN A 400 -6.88 2.80 -12.65
C GLN A 400 -7.46 4.18 -12.34
N ILE A 401 -8.10 4.86 -13.31
CA ILE A 401 -8.76 6.16 -13.04
C ILE A 401 -9.79 6.02 -11.90
N ALA A 402 -10.64 4.99 -11.96
CA ALA A 402 -11.63 4.75 -10.90
C ALA A 402 -10.95 4.44 -9.54
N LEU A 403 -9.93 3.57 -9.54
CA LEU A 403 -9.17 3.20 -8.34
C LEU A 403 -8.50 4.41 -7.69
N TYR A 404 -7.79 5.24 -8.47
CA TYR A 404 -7.11 6.42 -7.94
C TYR A 404 -8.07 7.52 -7.54
N SER A 405 -9.22 7.66 -8.22
CA SER A 405 -10.29 8.57 -7.78
C SER A 405 -10.80 8.21 -6.39
N MET A 406 -10.98 6.91 -6.12
CA MET A 406 -11.33 6.41 -4.78
C MET A 406 -10.21 6.71 -3.76
N PHE A 407 -8.96 6.45 -4.12
CA PHE A 407 -7.83 6.68 -3.22
C PHE A 407 -7.71 8.15 -2.81
N VAL A 408 -7.71 9.07 -3.78
CA VAL A 408 -7.61 10.53 -3.53
C VAL A 408 -8.80 11.03 -2.70
N ALA A 409 -10.02 10.54 -2.98
CA ALA A 409 -11.21 10.90 -2.22
C ALA A 409 -11.11 10.48 -0.73
N VAL A 410 -10.62 9.27 -0.46
CA VAL A 410 -10.44 8.79 0.92
C VAL A 410 -9.34 9.56 1.64
N MET A 411 -8.22 9.87 0.97
CA MET A 411 -7.13 10.66 1.55
C MET A 411 -7.58 12.09 1.89
N ALA A 412 -8.34 12.73 0.99
CA ALA A 412 -8.93 14.04 1.23
C ALA A 412 -9.91 14.01 2.41
N PHE A 413 -10.70 12.94 2.53
CA PHE A 413 -11.58 12.74 3.68
C PHE A 413 -10.78 12.58 4.98
N PHE A 414 -9.71 11.78 4.99
CA PHE A 414 -8.85 11.58 6.18
C PHE A 414 -8.22 12.89 6.66
N ALA A 415 -7.66 13.67 5.75
CA ALA A 415 -7.05 14.96 6.07
C ALA A 415 -8.07 15.95 6.69
N ARG A 416 -9.33 15.87 6.28
CA ARG A 416 -10.41 16.71 6.81
C ARG A 416 -10.89 16.27 8.21
N VAL A 417 -11.06 14.96 8.44
CA VAL A 417 -11.66 14.45 9.67
C VAL A 417 -10.66 14.25 10.81
N SER A 418 -9.38 14.16 10.49
CA SER A 418 -8.33 13.96 11.48
C SER A 418 -8.19 15.17 12.39
N ASP A 419 -8.22 14.95 13.69
CA ASP A 419 -8.07 15.98 14.71
C ASP A 419 -6.65 16.58 14.65
N PRO A 420 -6.47 17.89 14.41
CA PRO A 420 -5.16 18.52 14.29
C PRO A 420 -4.26 18.30 15.51
N SER A 421 -4.86 18.22 16.71
CA SER A 421 -4.12 18.06 17.97
C SER A 421 -3.45 16.69 18.13
N VAL A 422 -3.91 15.69 17.36
CA VAL A 422 -3.40 14.30 17.35
C VAL A 422 -3.25 13.78 15.91
N GLY A 423 -3.03 14.69 14.96
CA GLY A 423 -3.12 14.42 13.52
C GLY A 423 -2.21 13.29 13.05
N GLY A 424 -1.01 13.15 13.62
CA GLY A 424 -0.06 12.09 13.26
C GLY A 424 -0.59 10.68 13.58
N THR A 425 -1.04 10.45 14.82
CA THR A 425 -1.59 9.15 15.24
C THR A 425 -2.91 8.85 14.53
N TYR A 426 -3.75 9.87 14.32
CA TYR A 426 -5.04 9.74 13.64
C TYR A 426 -4.87 9.36 12.16
N MET A 427 -4.01 10.07 11.42
CA MET A 427 -3.70 9.75 10.02
C MET A 427 -3.06 8.38 9.89
N THR A 428 -2.14 8.03 10.79
CA THR A 428 -1.51 6.70 10.81
C THR A 428 -2.54 5.59 11.00
N LEU A 429 -3.50 5.77 11.91
CA LEU A 429 -4.62 4.85 12.12
C LEU A 429 -5.42 4.63 10.84
N LEU A 430 -5.89 5.71 10.22
CA LEU A 430 -6.74 5.63 9.03
C LEU A 430 -6.01 5.03 7.83
N ASN A 431 -4.74 5.40 7.62
CA ASN A 431 -3.89 4.83 6.57
C ASN A 431 -3.66 3.34 6.79
N THR A 432 -3.35 2.93 8.03
CA THR A 432 -3.14 1.51 8.38
C THR A 432 -4.41 0.69 8.10
N LEU A 433 -5.59 1.19 8.48
CA LEU A 433 -6.86 0.53 8.22
C LEU A 433 -7.20 0.46 6.72
N SER A 434 -6.91 1.51 5.96
CA SER A 434 -7.10 1.53 4.50
C SER A 434 -6.19 0.53 3.77
N ASN A 435 -4.95 0.35 4.26
CA ASN A 435 -4.02 -0.67 3.76
C ASN A 435 -4.49 -2.08 4.13
N LEU A 436 -4.91 -2.28 5.38
CA LEU A 436 -5.47 -3.57 5.82
C LEU A 436 -6.66 -3.98 4.97
N GLY A 437 -7.60 -3.06 4.73
CA GLY A 437 -8.77 -3.29 3.87
C GLY A 437 -8.46 -3.64 2.41
N GLY A 438 -7.25 -3.35 1.91
CA GLY A 438 -6.79 -3.79 0.59
C GLY A 438 -6.03 -5.12 0.63
N ASN A 439 -5.22 -5.34 1.67
CA ASN A 439 -4.35 -6.51 1.75
C ASN A 439 -5.08 -7.79 2.17
N TRP A 440 -5.98 -7.73 3.16
CA TRP A 440 -6.66 -8.95 3.63
C TRP A 440 -7.55 -9.60 2.54
N PRO A 441 -8.33 -8.86 1.72
CA PRO A 441 -9.11 -9.50 0.66
C PRO A 441 -8.21 -10.12 -0.40
N THR A 442 -7.11 -9.45 -0.76
CA THR A 442 -6.10 -9.92 -1.73
C THR A 442 -5.52 -11.26 -1.30
N THR A 443 -5.10 -11.38 -0.03
CA THR A 443 -4.58 -12.65 0.51
C THR A 443 -5.62 -13.76 0.46
N VAL A 444 -6.89 -13.46 0.79
CA VAL A 444 -7.98 -14.44 0.80
C VAL A 444 -8.31 -14.92 -0.61
N VAL A 445 -8.45 -14.03 -1.59
CA VAL A 445 -8.77 -14.42 -2.97
C VAL A 445 -7.63 -15.24 -3.59
N LEU A 446 -6.36 -14.83 -3.43
CA LEU A 446 -5.23 -15.62 -3.97
C LEU A 446 -5.19 -17.05 -3.41
N TRP A 447 -5.53 -17.22 -2.13
CA TRP A 447 -5.62 -18.54 -1.52
C TRP A 447 -6.83 -19.35 -2.00
N LEU A 448 -7.98 -18.69 -2.21
CA LEU A 448 -9.22 -19.33 -2.66
C LEU A 448 -9.19 -19.75 -4.14
N VAL A 449 -8.45 -19.07 -5.02
CA VAL A 449 -8.39 -19.40 -6.45
C VAL A 449 -8.04 -20.86 -6.68
N ASP A 450 -6.97 -21.34 -6.04
CA ASP A 450 -6.53 -22.73 -6.18
C ASP A 450 -7.55 -23.71 -5.58
N TYR A 451 -8.20 -23.36 -4.47
CA TYR A 451 -9.21 -24.19 -3.81
C TYR A 451 -10.51 -24.30 -4.61
N LEU A 452 -10.90 -23.23 -5.29
CA LEU A 452 -12.12 -23.13 -6.10
C LEU A 452 -11.92 -23.63 -7.54
N THR A 453 -10.68 -23.88 -7.97
CA THR A 453 -10.36 -24.36 -9.32
C THR A 453 -10.48 -25.87 -9.40
N TRP A 454 -11.33 -26.37 -10.31
CA TRP A 454 -11.48 -27.80 -10.58
C TRP A 454 -10.80 -28.20 -11.88
N LYS A 455 -9.97 -29.25 -11.78
CA LYS A 455 -9.17 -29.79 -12.89
C LYS A 455 -9.58 -31.24 -13.15
N ARG A 456 -9.41 -31.68 -14.38
CA ARG A 456 -9.58 -33.08 -14.80
C ARG A 456 -8.52 -33.48 -15.81
N CYS A 457 -8.07 -34.72 -15.73
CA CYS A 457 -7.21 -35.30 -16.75
C CYS A 457 -8.01 -35.61 -18.01
N SER A 458 -7.48 -35.26 -19.19
CA SER A 458 -8.16 -35.48 -20.48
C SER A 458 -8.47 -36.95 -20.79
N ASN A 459 -7.72 -37.88 -20.22
CA ASN A 459 -7.78 -39.31 -20.56
C ASN A 459 -8.29 -40.18 -19.38
N ALA A 460 -8.58 -39.57 -18.22
CA ALA A 460 -9.02 -40.28 -17.02
C ALA A 460 -9.93 -39.38 -16.17
N ASP A 461 -11.24 -39.67 -16.19
CA ASP A 461 -12.25 -38.86 -15.50
C ASP A 461 -12.10 -38.88 -13.96
N ASP A 462 -11.53 -39.95 -13.40
CA ASP A 462 -11.30 -40.10 -11.96
C ASP A 462 -10.06 -39.32 -11.46
N ASN A 463 -9.24 -38.78 -12.36
CA ASN A 463 -8.03 -38.05 -12.01
C ASN A 463 -8.29 -36.53 -12.03
N ASP A 464 -8.34 -35.92 -10.84
CA ASP A 464 -8.62 -34.51 -10.63
C ASP A 464 -7.37 -33.59 -10.69
N CYS A 465 -6.18 -34.15 -10.97
CA CYS A 465 -4.91 -33.40 -11.02
C CYS A 465 -4.63 -32.51 -9.79
N SER A 466 -5.15 -32.89 -8.62
CA SER A 466 -5.09 -32.08 -7.39
C SER A 466 -3.70 -32.01 -6.75
N ASN A 467 -2.89 -33.06 -6.89
CA ASN A 467 -1.53 -33.14 -6.35
C ASN A 467 -0.49 -33.50 -7.44
N GLY A 468 0.80 -33.38 -7.09
CA GLY A 468 1.91 -33.67 -8.03
C GLY A 468 1.82 -35.08 -8.62
N ALA A 469 1.62 -36.09 -7.79
CA ALA A 469 1.51 -37.49 -8.22
C ALA A 469 0.37 -37.73 -9.23
N LEU A 470 -0.77 -37.05 -9.05
CA LEU A 470 -1.92 -37.14 -9.96
C LEU A 470 -1.67 -36.42 -11.30
N LYS A 471 -0.94 -35.30 -11.28
CA LYS A 471 -0.47 -34.63 -12.50
C LYS A 471 0.52 -35.49 -13.27
N ASP A 472 1.46 -36.11 -12.57
CA ASP A 472 2.47 -36.99 -13.15
C ASP A 472 1.82 -38.25 -13.73
N ALA A 473 0.84 -38.83 -13.02
CA ALA A 473 0.04 -39.95 -13.52
C ALA A 473 -0.77 -39.59 -14.78
N CYS A 474 -1.36 -38.38 -14.83
CA CYS A 474 -2.08 -37.91 -16.02
C CYS A 474 -1.13 -37.75 -17.21
N SER A 475 0.03 -37.12 -16.98
CA SER A 475 1.03 -36.85 -18.02
C SER A 475 1.69 -38.13 -18.51
N GLY A 476 1.99 -39.07 -17.61
CA GLY A 476 2.52 -40.40 -17.92
C GLY A 476 1.55 -41.27 -18.73
N GLY A 477 0.24 -41.04 -18.59
CA GLY A 477 -0.81 -41.62 -19.44
C GLY A 477 -1.05 -40.89 -20.76
N GLY A 478 -0.20 -39.93 -21.14
CA GLY A 478 -0.35 -39.11 -22.34
C GLY A 478 -1.52 -38.12 -22.28
N GLY A 479 -2.10 -37.89 -21.09
CA GLY A 479 -3.18 -36.95 -20.85
C GLY A 479 -2.68 -35.56 -20.49
N LYS A 480 -3.54 -34.56 -20.63
CA LYS A 480 -3.28 -33.19 -20.15
C LYS A 480 -4.28 -32.82 -19.07
N CYS A 481 -3.80 -32.23 -17.98
CA CYS A 481 -4.66 -31.66 -16.94
C CYS A 481 -5.33 -30.40 -17.46
N THR A 482 -6.63 -30.47 -17.69
CA THR A 482 -7.45 -29.34 -18.17
C THR A 482 -8.26 -28.75 -17.02
N ILE A 483 -8.39 -27.43 -17.01
CA ILE A 483 -9.26 -26.74 -16.05
C ILE A 483 -10.68 -26.84 -16.58
N THR A 484 -11.59 -27.39 -15.78
CA THR A 484 -13.02 -27.49 -16.13
C THR A 484 -13.78 -26.29 -15.61
N ILE A 485 -13.49 -25.86 -14.37
CA ILE A 485 -14.05 -24.68 -13.74
C ILE A 485 -12.89 -23.90 -13.11
N ASP A 486 -12.72 -22.66 -13.54
CA ASP A 486 -11.68 -21.77 -13.03
C ASP A 486 -12.23 -20.97 -11.84
N GLY A 487 -11.57 -21.11 -10.69
CA GLY A 487 -11.94 -20.42 -9.45
C GLY A 487 -11.98 -18.90 -9.60
N TYR A 488 -11.20 -18.33 -10.53
CA TYR A 488 -11.21 -16.89 -10.81
C TYR A 488 -12.60 -16.37 -11.19
N TYR A 489 -13.36 -17.07 -12.03
CA TYR A 489 -14.69 -16.59 -12.43
C TYR A 489 -15.71 -16.72 -11.30
N ILE A 490 -15.57 -17.75 -10.45
CA ILE A 490 -16.38 -17.89 -9.23
C ILE A 490 -16.12 -16.70 -8.32
N GLU A 491 -14.86 -16.35 -8.09
CA GLU A 491 -14.48 -15.22 -7.25
C GLU A 491 -14.93 -13.87 -7.82
N ILE A 492 -14.80 -13.65 -9.14
CA ILE A 492 -15.32 -12.44 -9.80
C ILE A 492 -16.83 -12.32 -9.57
N PHE A 493 -17.58 -13.42 -9.69
CA PHE A 493 -19.01 -13.42 -9.44
C PHE A 493 -19.34 -13.11 -7.96
N VAL A 494 -18.63 -13.72 -7.01
CA VAL A 494 -18.80 -13.45 -5.58
C VAL A 494 -18.47 -11.99 -5.26
N CYS A 495 -17.36 -11.47 -5.80
CA CYS A 495 -16.93 -10.08 -5.68
C CYS A 495 -17.96 -9.11 -6.26
N LEU A 496 -18.58 -9.44 -7.39
CA LEU A 496 -19.66 -8.65 -8.01
C LEU A 496 -20.88 -8.56 -7.08
N VAL A 497 -21.40 -9.71 -6.62
CA VAL A 497 -22.59 -9.76 -5.75
C VAL A 497 -22.31 -8.99 -4.46
N TYR A 498 -21.14 -9.24 -3.86
CA TYR A 498 -20.69 -8.51 -2.68
C TYR A 498 -20.56 -7.01 -2.94
N GLY A 499 -19.92 -6.61 -4.04
CA GLY A 499 -19.69 -5.21 -4.40
C GLY A 499 -20.99 -4.44 -4.62
N LEU A 500 -21.99 -5.05 -5.24
CA LEU A 500 -23.32 -4.46 -5.43
C LEU A 500 -24.07 -4.30 -4.10
N ALA A 501 -24.06 -5.33 -3.25
CA ALA A 501 -24.65 -5.26 -1.91
C ALA A 501 -23.96 -4.21 -1.03
N TRP A 502 -22.62 -4.20 -1.05
CA TRP A 502 -21.79 -3.25 -0.33
C TRP A 502 -22.05 -1.82 -0.82
N TYR A 503 -22.15 -1.59 -2.13
CA TYR A 503 -22.41 -0.26 -2.68
C TYR A 503 -23.72 0.31 -2.17
N ARG A 504 -24.78 -0.51 -2.10
CA ARG A 504 -26.09 -0.08 -1.58
C ARG A 504 -26.03 0.29 -0.09
N TRP A 505 -25.35 -0.51 0.72
CA TRP A 505 -25.16 -0.24 2.16
C TRP A 505 -24.22 0.96 2.41
N GLY A 506 -23.05 0.94 1.77
CA GLY A 506 -21.97 1.91 1.92
C GLY A 506 -22.35 3.31 1.48
N THR A 507 -23.18 3.46 0.44
CA THR A 507 -23.69 4.77 -0.02
C THR A 507 -24.41 5.53 1.11
N GLY A 508 -25.29 4.85 1.85
CA GLY A 508 -26.02 5.48 2.96
C GLY A 508 -25.08 5.88 4.11
N LYS A 509 -24.16 5.00 4.49
CA LYS A 509 -23.22 5.24 5.59
C LYS A 509 -22.17 6.31 5.28
N ILE A 510 -21.63 6.32 4.07
CA ILE A 510 -20.65 7.33 3.63
C ILE A 510 -21.31 8.72 3.61
N ARG A 511 -22.53 8.85 3.08
CA ARG A 511 -23.25 10.14 3.10
C ARG A 511 -23.52 10.63 4.52
N GLN A 512 -23.97 9.74 5.40
CA GLN A 512 -24.16 10.06 6.82
C GLN A 512 -22.85 10.56 7.48
N LEU A 513 -21.72 9.90 7.22
CA LEU A 513 -20.42 10.31 7.79
C LEU A 513 -19.96 11.68 7.30
N GLN A 514 -20.22 12.03 6.03
CA GLN A 514 -19.83 13.32 5.46
C GLN A 514 -20.64 14.50 6.00
N GLU A 515 -21.85 14.25 6.49
CA GLU A 515 -22.74 15.29 7.04
C GLU A 515 -22.48 15.56 8.54
N LEU A 516 -21.67 14.75 9.21
CA LEU A 516 -21.34 14.95 10.61
C LEU A 516 -20.49 16.22 10.83
N PRO A 517 -20.76 17.00 11.90
CA PRO A 517 -19.92 18.15 12.25
C PRO A 517 -18.52 17.68 12.66
N LEU A 518 -17.50 18.50 12.39
CA LEU A 518 -16.09 18.18 12.73
C LEU A 518 -15.88 17.88 14.22
N LYS A 519 -16.72 18.42 15.11
CA LYS A 519 -16.71 18.11 16.55
C LYS A 519 -16.93 16.62 16.84
N ALA A 520 -17.68 15.90 16.00
CA ALA A 520 -17.93 14.47 16.17
C ALA A 520 -16.69 13.59 15.89
N TRP A 521 -15.65 14.17 15.28
CA TRP A 521 -14.41 13.49 14.91
C TRP A 521 -13.25 13.78 15.87
N ARG A 522 -13.45 14.71 16.82
CA ARG A 522 -12.43 15.14 17.80
C ARG A 522 -12.57 14.36 19.10
N VAL A 523 -11.43 14.01 19.69
CA VAL A 523 -11.41 13.31 20.98
C VAL A 523 -11.55 14.35 22.09
N ALA A 524 -12.60 14.25 22.91
CA ALA A 524 -12.76 15.10 24.08
C ALA A 524 -11.65 14.79 25.11
N ARG A 525 -10.69 15.71 25.30
CA ARG A 525 -9.63 15.53 26.29
C ARG A 525 -10.15 15.79 27.70
N ARG A 526 -9.92 14.86 28.62
CA ARG A 526 -9.86 15.15 30.06
C ARG A 526 -8.46 15.72 30.35
N VAL A 527 -8.38 17.02 30.62
CA VAL A 527 -7.13 17.62 31.10
C VAL A 527 -6.81 17.01 32.47
N PRO A 528 -5.67 16.33 32.66
CA PRO A 528 -5.22 15.96 34.00
C PRO A 528 -5.02 17.26 34.77
N ARG A 529 -5.66 17.42 35.93
CA ARG A 529 -5.34 18.52 36.85
C ARG A 529 -3.85 18.45 37.14
N THR A 530 -3.08 19.39 36.62
CA THR A 530 -1.76 19.67 37.16
C THR A 530 -2.00 20.11 38.59
N HIS A 531 -1.61 19.26 39.54
CA HIS A 531 -1.49 19.69 40.92
C HIS A 531 -0.37 20.72 40.96
N SER A 532 -0.72 22.00 40.88
CA SER A 532 0.13 23.08 41.33
C SER A 532 0.41 22.81 42.82
N SER A 533 1.61 22.30 43.09
CA SER A 533 2.16 22.20 44.45
C SER A 533 3.07 23.40 44.66
#